data_AF-A0A7D4NLB4-F1
#
_entry.id   AF-A0A7D4NLB4-F1
#
_cell.length_a   1.000
_cell.length_b   1.000
_cell.length_c   1.000
_cell.angle_alpha   90.00
_cell.angle_beta   90.00
_cell.angle_gamma   90.00
#
_symmetry.space_group_name_H-M   'P 1'
#
loop_
_entity.id
_entity.type
_entity.pdbx_description
1 polymer ?
#
loop_
_entity_poly.entity_id
_entity_poly.type
_entity_poly.pdbx_seq_one_letter_code
_entity_poly.pdbx_strand_id
1 'polypeptide(L)'
;MHRRASLFLLLAWGFGITGLLLGVFLEPMWFARFGSLVVLFAVMSEYALLHGEFDVLYRKLDKLDVGEDIPDLSPSKWQRKKVWAAHLTVVVGTLVWGFGDLFIWF
;
A
#
# COMPACT_ATOMS: atom_id res chain seq x y z
N MET A 1 13.61 4.95 -3.75
CA MET A 1 12.22 4.61 -4.17
C MET A 1 11.14 4.85 -3.10
N HIS A 2 11.46 4.91 -1.80
CA HIS A 2 10.46 5.08 -0.74
C HIS A 2 9.51 6.29 -0.85
N ARG A 3 9.96 7.42 -1.42
CA ARG A 3 9.11 8.62 -1.55
C ARG A 3 7.89 8.39 -2.43
N ARG A 4 8.03 7.61 -3.51
CA ARG A 4 6.92 7.29 -4.43
C ARG A 4 5.88 6.39 -3.76
N ALA A 5 6.35 5.36 -3.05
CA ALA A 5 5.48 4.48 -2.28
C ALA A 5 4.68 5.24 -1.22
N SER A 6 5.33 6.09 -0.42
CA SER A 6 4.64 6.90 0.59
C SER A 6 3.62 7.84 -0.04
N LEU A 7 3.91 8.41 -1.22
CA LEU A 7 2.96 9.25 -1.94
C LEU A 7 1.72 8.47 -2.40
N PHE A 8 1.90 7.26 -2.95
CA PHE A 8 0.77 6.40 -3.30
C PHE A 8 -0.07 6.02 -2.08
N LEU A 9 0.56 5.68 -0.96
CA LEU A 9 -0.18 5.39 0.27
C LEU A 9 -0.97 6.61 0.77
N LEU A 10 -0.38 7.80 0.73
CA LEU A 10 -1.09 9.04 1.10
C LEU A 10 -2.26 9.33 0.16
N LEU A 11 -2.11 9.09 -1.15
CA LEU A 11 -3.20 9.20 -2.11
C LEU A 11 -4.32 8.19 -1.81
N ALA A 12 -3.98 6.94 -1.49
CA ALA A 12 -4.95 5.92 -1.11
C ALA A 12 -5.82 6.40 0.07
N TRP A 13 -5.19 6.89 1.14
CA TRP A 13 -5.91 7.44 2.29
C TRP A 13 -6.69 8.72 1.94
N GLY A 14 -6.14 9.59 1.11
CA GLY A 14 -6.83 10.79 0.61
C GLY A 14 -8.14 10.44 -0.11
N PHE A 15 -8.07 9.52 -1.07
CA PHE A 15 -9.26 9.02 -1.78
C PHE A 15 -10.23 8.29 -0.86
N GLY A 16 -9.74 7.53 0.13
CA GLY A 16 -10.59 6.88 1.12
C GLY A 16 -11.39 7.88 1.97
N ILE A 17 -10.73 8.95 2.43
CA ILE A 17 -11.39 10.03 3.20
C ILE A 17 -12.38 10.77 2.32
N THR A 18 -12.00 11.13 1.08
CA THR A 18 -12.91 11.79 0.14
C THR A 18 -14.13 10.91 -0.16
N GLY A 19 -13.92 9.62 -0.42
CA GLY A 19 -14.99 8.66 -0.65
C GLY A 19 -15.94 8.54 0.55
N LEU A 20 -15.40 8.52 1.77
CA LEU A 20 -16.20 8.47 2.99
C LEU A 20 -17.05 9.73 3.16
N LEU A 21 -16.47 10.92 2.95
CA LEU A 21 -17.20 12.18 3.03
C LEU A 21 -18.34 12.22 2.00
N LEU A 22 -18.06 11.88 0.74
CA LEU A 22 -19.08 11.85 -0.31
C LEU A 22 -20.15 10.79 -0.03
N GLY A 23 -19.76 9.63 0.51
CA GLY A 23 -20.67 8.56 0.92
C GLY A 23 -21.65 8.98 2.01
N VAL A 24 -21.19 9.79 2.97
CA VAL A 24 -22.02 10.27 4.09
C VAL A 24 -22.88 11.47 3.69
N PHE A 25 -22.38 12.39 2.88
CA PHE A 25 -23.07 13.66 2.59
C PHE A 25 -23.90 13.66 1.29
N LEU A 26 -23.63 12.77 0.33
CA LEU A 26 -24.31 12.76 -0.96
C LEU A 26 -25.04 11.44 -1.22
N GLU A 27 -24.28 10.34 -1.40
CA GLU A 27 -24.84 9.04 -1.74
C GLU A 27 -23.88 7.92 -1.30
N PRO A 28 -24.34 6.90 -0.56
CA PRO A 28 -23.54 5.77 -0.07
C PRO A 28 -22.62 5.12 -1.11
N MET A 29 -23.11 5.00 -2.35
CA MET A 29 -22.41 4.43 -3.51
C MET A 29 -21.04 5.07 -3.76
N TRP A 30 -20.84 6.35 -3.42
CA TRP A 30 -19.55 7.01 -3.58
C TRP A 30 -18.46 6.41 -2.70
N PHE A 31 -18.79 5.95 -1.50
CA PHE A 31 -17.83 5.30 -0.62
C PHE A 31 -17.29 4.01 -1.24
N ALA A 32 -18.18 3.16 -1.76
CA ALA A 32 -17.81 1.91 -2.42
C ALA A 32 -16.94 2.16 -3.67
N ARG A 33 -17.33 3.13 -4.52
CA ARG A 33 -16.59 3.45 -5.74
C ARG A 33 -15.17 3.96 -5.47
N PHE A 34 -15.01 4.85 -4.50
CA PHE A 34 -13.69 5.36 -4.13
C PHE A 34 -12.81 4.27 -3.49
N GLY A 35 -13.40 3.20 -2.93
CA GLY A 35 -12.68 2.00 -2.51
C GLY A 35 -11.76 1.43 -3.59
N SER A 36 -12.17 1.44 -4.86
CA SER A 36 -11.33 0.97 -5.98
C SER A 36 -10.05 1.79 -6.15
N LEU A 37 -10.11 3.10 -5.94
CA LEU A 37 -8.95 3.99 -5.98
C LEU A 37 -8.03 3.74 -4.77
N VAL A 38 -8.61 3.51 -3.59
CA VAL A 38 -7.84 3.12 -2.40
C VAL A 38 -7.02 1.86 -2.68
N VAL A 39 -7.65 0.82 -3.25
CA VAL A 39 -6.98 -0.43 -3.62
C VAL A 39 -5.88 -0.18 -4.63
N LEU A 40 -6.18 0.54 -5.73
CA LEU A 40 -5.21 0.82 -6.79
C LEU A 40 -3.93 1.46 -6.22
N PHE A 41 -4.08 2.54 -5.47
CA PHE A 41 -2.93 3.26 -4.93
C PHE A 41 -2.22 2.48 -3.81
N ALA A 42 -2.94 1.70 -3.01
CA ALA A 42 -2.33 0.84 -2.00
C ALA A 42 -1.48 -0.28 -2.64
N VAL A 43 -1.97 -0.92 -3.72
CA VAL A 43 -1.22 -1.92 -4.49
C VAL A 43 0.01 -1.29 -5.16
N MET A 44 -0.13 -0.11 -5.76
CA MET A 44 1.01 0.62 -6.33
C MET A 44 2.06 0.97 -5.27
N SER A 45 1.63 1.35 -4.06
CA SER A 45 2.52 1.58 -2.92
C SER A 45 3.27 0.30 -2.52
N GLU A 46 2.55 -0.80 -2.35
CA GLU A 46 3.12 -2.10 -1.98
C GLU A 46 4.14 -2.57 -3.03
N TYR A 47 3.77 -2.52 -4.30
CA TYR A 47 4.66 -2.84 -5.42
C TYR A 47 5.94 -1.98 -5.38
N ALA A 48 5.81 -0.66 -5.21
CA ALA A 48 6.95 0.24 -5.16
C ALA A 48 7.86 0.01 -3.94
N LEU A 49 7.32 -0.45 -2.80
CA LEU A 49 8.10 -0.83 -1.62
C LEU A 49 8.88 -2.11 -1.86
N LEU A 50 8.22 -3.14 -2.39
CA LEU A 50 8.83 -4.44 -2.65
C LEU A 50 9.93 -4.32 -3.72
N HIS A 51 9.65 -3.65 -4.83
CA HIS A 51 10.63 -3.47 -5.90
C HIS A 51 11.85 -2.67 -5.43
N GLY A 52 11.62 -1.62 -4.63
CA GLY A 52 12.72 -0.87 -4.03
C GLY A 52 13.55 -1.69 -3.03
N GLU A 53 12.95 -2.66 -2.35
CA GLU A 53 13.69 -3.57 -1.46
C GLU A 53 14.52 -4.57 -2.26
N PHE A 54 13.96 -5.15 -3.32
CA PHE A 54 14.70 -6.03 -4.23
C PHE A 54 15.89 -5.33 -4.85
N ASP A 55 15.74 -4.09 -5.33
CA ASP A 55 16.86 -3.29 -5.87
C ASP A 55 18.00 -3.14 -4.85
N VAL A 56 17.67 -2.91 -3.58
CA VAL A 56 18.66 -2.80 -2.50
C VAL A 56 19.31 -4.16 -2.21
N LEU A 57 18.52 -5.22 -2.18
CA LEU A 57 19.00 -6.59 -1.94
C LEU A 57 19.96 -7.04 -3.04
N TYR A 58 19.59 -6.87 -4.32
CA TYR A 58 20.44 -7.21 -5.46
C TYR A 58 21.75 -6.40 -5.45
N ARG A 59 21.68 -5.09 -5.15
CA ARG A 59 22.90 -4.26 -5.01
C ARG A 59 23.82 -4.68 -3.87
N LYS A 60 23.28 -5.30 -2.82
CA LYS A 60 24.11 -5.87 -1.73
C LYS A 60 24.72 -7.19 -2.16
N LEU A 61 23.96 -8.03 -2.87
CA LEU A 61 24.41 -9.32 -3.41
C LEU A 61 25.54 -9.14 -4.44
N ASP A 62 25.40 -8.19 -5.37
CA ASP A 62 26.41 -7.89 -6.40
C ASP A 62 27.76 -7.42 -5.83
N LYS A 63 27.78 -7.00 -4.56
CA LYS A 63 28.99 -6.52 -3.89
C LYS A 63 29.69 -7.58 -3.05
N LEU A 64 29.11 -8.77 -2.93
CA LEU A 64 29.70 -9.87 -2.18
C LEU A 64 30.69 -10.62 -3.07
N ASP A 65 31.95 -10.71 -2.61
CA ASP A 65 32.96 -11.53 -3.24
C ASP A 65 32.81 -13.01 -2.83
N VAL A 66 33.27 -13.91 -3.71
CA VAL A 66 33.17 -15.35 -3.50
C VAL A 66 34.06 -15.76 -2.31
N GLY A 67 33.44 -16.09 -1.18
CA GLY A 67 34.13 -16.61 0.01
C GLY A 67 33.99 -15.75 1.27
N GLU A 68 33.32 -14.60 1.19
CA GLU A 68 32.95 -13.81 2.38
C GLU A 68 31.71 -14.36 3.09
N ASP A 69 31.67 -14.23 4.42
CA ASP A 69 30.47 -14.55 5.21
C ASP A 69 29.31 -13.65 4.78
N ILE A 70 28.16 -14.27 4.50
CA ILE A 70 26.97 -13.55 4.00
C ILE A 70 26.45 -12.61 5.11
N PRO A 71 26.46 -11.28 4.91
CA PRO A 71 25.96 -10.34 5.90
C PRO A 71 24.44 -10.45 6.03
N ASP A 72 23.87 -9.95 7.12
CA ASP A 72 22.41 -9.91 7.27
C ASP A 72 21.78 -9.02 6.18
N LEU A 73 21.10 -9.68 5.24
CA LEU A 73 20.39 -9.06 4.12
C LEU A 73 18.93 -8.72 4.48
N SER A 74 18.50 -8.99 5.71
CA SER A 74 17.11 -8.80 6.11
C SER A 74 16.66 -7.32 6.03
N PRO A 75 15.41 -7.08 5.61
CA PRO A 75 14.87 -5.73 5.49
C PRO A 75 14.74 -5.08 6.87
N SER A 76 14.94 -3.76 6.92
CA SER A 76 14.80 -3.01 8.17
C SER A 76 13.39 -3.16 8.77
N LYS A 77 13.29 -3.17 10.11
CA LYS A 77 12.00 -3.25 10.83
C LYS A 77 11.01 -2.15 10.39
N TRP A 78 11.51 -0.96 10.07
CA TRP A 78 10.70 0.17 9.61
C TRP A 78 10.10 -0.08 8.23
N GLN A 79 10.90 -0.62 7.31
CA GLN A 79 10.43 -1.00 5.99
C GLN A 79 9.36 -2.09 6.05
N ARG A 80 9.56 -3.09 6.92
CA ARG A 80 8.55 -4.15 7.15
C ARG A 80 7.21 -3.59 7.63
N LYS A 81 7.23 -2.58 8.52
CA LYS A 81 6.02 -1.88 8.96
C LYS A 81 5.31 -1.16 7.81
N LYS A 82 6.05 -0.55 6.88
CA LYS A 82 5.46 0.14 5.71
C LYS A 82 4.78 -0.83 4.75
N VAL A 83 5.42 -1.97 4.47
CA VAL A 83 4.82 -3.02 3.63
C VAL A 83 3.53 -3.52 4.28
N TRP A 84 3.57 -3.81 5.58
CA TRP A 84 2.36 -4.19 6.33
C TRP A 84 1.26 -3.13 6.28
N ALA A 85 1.59 -1.85 6.43
CA ALA A 85 0.61 -0.77 6.35
C ALA A 85 -0.02 -0.66 4.95
N ALA A 86 0.78 -0.80 3.89
CA ALA A 86 0.30 -0.82 2.51
C ALA A 86 -0.62 -2.02 2.27
N HIS A 87 -0.20 -3.22 2.67
CA HIS A 87 -0.99 -4.44 2.53
C HIS A 87 -2.33 -4.35 3.30
N LEU A 88 -2.29 -3.85 4.54
CA LEU A 88 -3.51 -3.63 5.32
C LEU A 88 -4.46 -2.66 4.61
N THR A 89 -3.92 -1.62 3.97
CA THR A 89 -4.72 -0.66 3.20
C THR A 89 -5.32 -1.31 1.96
N VAL A 90 -4.63 -2.25 1.30
CA VAL A 90 -5.19 -3.06 0.20
C VAL A 90 -6.39 -3.87 0.69
N VAL A 91 -6.23 -4.59 1.81
CA VAL A 91 -7.31 -5.42 2.39
C VAL A 91 -8.51 -4.56 2.75
N VAL A 92 -8.30 -3.45 3.47
CA VAL A 92 -9.37 -2.52 3.86
C VAL A 92 -10.04 -1.92 2.63
N GLY A 93 -9.26 -1.43 1.65
CA GLY A 93 -9.80 -0.89 0.41
C GLY A 93 -10.62 -1.91 -0.37
N THR A 94 -10.20 -3.19 -0.36
CA THR A 94 -10.92 -4.27 -1.04
C THR A 94 -12.25 -4.57 -0.34
N LEU A 95 -12.28 -4.52 1.00
CA LEU A 95 -13.52 -4.64 1.75
C LEU A 95 -14.47 -3.46 1.45
N VAL A 96 -13.96 -2.23 1.46
CA VAL A 96 -14.75 -1.03 1.11
C VAL A 96 -15.25 -1.10 -0.32
N TRP A 97 -14.44 -1.55 -1.26
CA TRP A 97 -14.85 -1.62 -2.67
C TRP A 97 -15.83 -2.76 -2.95
N GLY A 98 -15.55 -3.96 -2.46
CA GLY A 98 -16.35 -5.16 -2.73
C GLY A 98 -17.62 -5.27 -1.89
N PHE A 99 -17.64 -4.65 -0.71
CA PHE A 99 -18.75 -4.73 0.25
C PHE A 99 -19.24 -3.35 0.71
N GLY A 100 -18.74 -2.24 0.16
CA GLY A 100 -19.12 -0.89 0.59
C GLY A 100 -20.62 -0.63 0.51
N ASP A 101 -21.27 -1.15 -0.53
CA ASP A 101 -22.72 -1.06 -0.72
C ASP A 101 -23.52 -1.84 0.36
N LEU A 102 -22.90 -2.82 1.02
CA LEU A 102 -23.53 -3.65 2.05
C LEU A 102 -23.42 -3.06 3.46
N PHE A 103 -22.44 -2.19 3.71
CA PHE A 103 -22.22 -1.59 5.04
C PHE A 103 -23.00 -0.31 5.24
N ILE A 104 -23.26 0.44 4.18
CA ILE A 104 -24.03 1.68 4.23
C ILE A 104 -25.44 1.37 3.74
N TRP A 105 -26.20 0.70 4.59
CA TRP A 105 -27.66 0.62 4.46
C TRP A 105 -28.25 1.99 4.79
N PHE A 106 -28.56 2.76 3.74
CA PHE A 106 -29.55 3.84 3.76
C PHE A 106 -30.45 3.69 2.53
#